data_AF-A0A0F8ZUI9-F1
#
_entry.id   AF-A0A0F8ZUI9-F1
#
_cell.length_a   1.000
_cell.length_b   1.000
_cell.length_c   1.000
_cell.angle_alpha   90.00
_cell.angle_beta   90.00
_cell.angle_gamma   90.00
#
_symmetry.space_group_name_H-M   'P 1'
#
loop_
_entity.id
_entity.type
_entity.pdbx_description
1 polymer ?
#
loop_
_entity_poly.entity_id
_entity_poly.type
_entity_poly.pdbx_seq_one_letter_code
_entity_poly.pdbx_strand_id
1 'polypeptide(L)'
;MSIDKLSVFEEFPPGKDQGRIVLWIKKMYRSISRKINFLLSLVNSGFVEIPADDVVPGADGNWRWRVDGADLVLQRKISGTWTDTAIKMFSTGTITSGDITIFDPTPILVFQDSNSLGAASVGFIEWRDSG
;
A
#
# COMPACT_ATOMS: atom_id res chain seq x y z
N MET A 1 -13.10 21.97 1.70
CA MET A 1 -12.11 22.55 2.64
C MET A 1 -10.98 21.55 2.76
N SER A 2 -9.75 21.92 2.40
CA SER A 2 -8.57 21.06 2.59
C SER A 2 -7.96 21.36 3.96
N ILE A 3 -7.62 20.33 4.75
CA ILE A 3 -6.90 20.51 6.01
C ILE A 3 -5.43 20.23 5.73
N ASP A 4 -4.55 21.16 6.12
CA ASP A 4 -3.12 21.03 5.86
C ASP A 4 -2.51 19.90 6.71
N LYS A 5 -1.53 19.19 6.13
CA LYS A 5 -0.72 18.22 6.87
C LYS A 5 0.12 18.95 7.90
N LEU A 6 0.33 18.33 9.07
CA LEU A 6 1.22 18.85 10.08
C LEU A 6 2.66 18.76 9.60
N SER A 7 3.45 19.81 9.87
CA SER A 7 4.89 19.77 9.71
C SER A 7 5.48 18.67 10.58
N VAL A 8 6.47 17.94 10.07
CA VAL A 8 7.31 17.09 10.91
C VAL A 8 8.42 18.00 11.47
N PHE A 9 8.74 17.88 12.76
CA PHE A 9 9.77 18.70 13.45
C PHE A 9 11.21 18.45 12.91
N GLU A 10 11.45 18.69 11.64
CA GLU A 10 12.79 18.73 11.04
C GLU A 10 13.45 20.11 11.19
N GLU A 11 12.69 21.14 11.55
CA GLU A 11 13.20 22.52 11.76
C GLU A 11 13.98 22.72 13.07
N PHE A 12 14.09 21.72 13.94
CA PHE A 12 14.92 21.85 15.14
C PHE A 12 16.37 21.47 14.82
N PRO A 13 17.30 22.45 14.74
CA PRO A 13 18.68 22.19 14.34
C PRO A 13 19.29 21.09 15.22
N PRO A 14 20.13 20.20 14.67
CA PRO A 14 20.85 19.21 15.46
C PRO A 14 21.91 19.94 16.30
N GLY A 15 21.52 20.43 17.47
CA GLY A 15 22.46 20.92 18.47
C GLY A 15 23.21 19.73 19.08
N LYS A 16 24.54 19.80 19.11
CA LYS A 16 25.40 18.77 19.72
C LYS A 16 25.10 18.50 21.21
N ASP A 17 24.30 19.35 21.85
CA ASP A 17 23.90 19.28 23.26
C ASP A 17 22.38 19.18 23.47
N GLN A 18 21.66 18.46 22.59
CA GLN A 18 20.25 18.20 22.85
C GLN A 18 20.08 17.25 24.04
N GLY A 19 19.64 17.80 25.18
CA GLY A 19 19.33 17.03 26.38
C GLY A 19 18.33 15.91 26.08
N ARG A 20 18.40 14.81 26.84
CA ARG A 20 17.54 13.61 26.67
C ARG A 20 16.05 13.93 26.54
N ILE A 21 15.59 14.99 27.21
CA ILE A 21 14.20 15.48 27.14
C ILE A 21 13.84 15.97 25.73
N VAL A 22 14.74 16.71 25.06
CA VAL A 22 14.52 17.20 23.69
C VAL A 22 14.43 16.04 22.71
N LEU A 23 15.31 15.04 22.83
CA LEU A 23 15.26 13.83 22.01
C LEU A 23 13.96 13.05 22.24
N TRP A 24 13.50 12.96 23.49
CA TRP A 24 12.23 12.30 23.83
C TRP A 24 11.01 13.04 23.25
N ILE A 25 10.97 14.37 23.36
CA ILE A 25 9.91 15.21 22.76
C ILE A 25 9.88 15.05 21.24
N LYS A 26 11.06 15.10 20.59
CA LYS A 26 11.19 14.90 19.13
C LYS A 26 10.63 13.54 18.71
N LYS A 27 11.00 12.48 19.44
CA LYS A 27 10.52 11.12 19.16
C LYS A 27 9.00 11.00 19.32
N MET A 28 8.45 11.57 20.41
CA MET A 28 7.01 11.55 20.66
C MET A 28 6.24 12.30 19.59
N TYR A 29 6.64 13.55 19.28
CA TYR A 29 5.93 14.35 18.28
C TYR A 29 6.03 13.73 16.89
N ARG A 30 7.19 13.21 16.49
CA ARG A 30 7.34 12.50 15.21
C ARG A 30 6.35 11.36 15.08
N SER A 31 6.14 10.59 16.16
CA SER A 31 5.15 9.51 16.18
C SER A 31 3.72 10.04 16.05
N ILE A 32 3.38 11.10 16.77
CA ILE A 32 2.04 11.71 16.75
C ILE A 32 1.75 12.34 15.37
N SER A 33 2.68 13.13 14.82
CA SER A 33 2.51 13.79 13.53
C SER A 33 2.36 12.79 12.39
N ARG A 34 3.09 11.66 12.41
CA ARG A 34 2.90 10.56 11.46
C ARG A 34 1.47 10.00 11.51
N LYS A 35 0.95 9.73 12.72
CA LYS A 35 -0.43 9.22 12.89
C LYS A 35 -1.47 10.22 12.41
N ILE A 36 -1.31 11.51 12.73
CA ILE A 36 -2.24 12.55 12.27
C ILE A 36 -2.17 12.69 10.75
N ASN A 37 -0.97 12.75 10.16
CA ASN A 37 -0.81 12.86 8.71
C ASN A 37 -1.31 11.63 7.96
N PHE A 38 -1.24 10.43 8.56
CA PHE A 38 -1.91 9.23 8.06
C PHE A 38 -3.42 9.43 7.99
N LEU A 39 -4.06 9.87 9.09
CA LEU A 39 -5.50 10.14 9.12
C LEU A 39 -5.90 11.27 8.14
N LEU A 40 -5.11 12.32 8.03
CA LEU A 40 -5.36 13.41 7.08
C LEU A 40 -5.23 12.95 5.62
N SER A 41 -4.33 12.01 5.32
CA SER A 41 -4.20 11.46 3.96
C SER A 41 -5.49 10.77 3.50
N LEU A 42 -6.13 10.02 4.40
CA LEU A 42 -7.42 9.37 4.15
C LEU A 42 -8.53 10.39 3.86
N VAL A 43 -8.64 11.42 4.70
CA VAL A 43 -9.78 12.37 4.66
C VAL A 43 -9.63 13.40 3.54
N ASN A 44 -8.42 13.88 3.26
CA ASN A 44 -8.22 15.03 2.36
C ASN A 44 -7.80 14.64 0.95
N SER A 45 -7.20 13.46 0.77
CA SER A 45 -6.48 13.16 -0.47
C SER A 45 -6.84 11.83 -1.10
N GLY A 46 -7.72 11.04 -0.48
CA GLY A 46 -8.17 9.76 -1.02
C GLY A 46 -7.06 8.72 -1.15
N PHE A 47 -6.00 8.85 -0.35
CA PHE A 47 -4.91 7.90 -0.31
C PHE A 47 -4.45 7.64 1.11
N VAL A 48 -3.89 6.46 1.35
CA VAL A 48 -3.18 6.13 2.59
C VAL A 48 -1.70 6.21 2.31
N GLU A 49 -1.02 7.17 2.91
CA GLU A 49 0.44 7.25 2.83
C GLU A 49 1.11 6.40 3.92
N ILE A 50 2.12 5.65 3.51
CA ILE A 50 2.96 4.77 4.35
C ILE A 50 4.38 5.32 4.27
N PRO A 51 4.79 6.18 5.23
CA PRO A 51 6.14 6.72 5.26
C PRO A 51 7.17 5.61 5.50
N ALA A 52 8.31 5.70 4.81
CA ALA A 52 9.45 4.85 5.14
C ALA A 52 10.01 5.21 6.54
N ASP A 53 10.76 4.29 7.14
CA ASP A 53 11.38 4.53 8.43
C ASP A 53 12.25 5.78 8.40
N ASP A 54 12.13 6.61 9.44
CA ASP A 54 12.80 7.91 9.54
C ASP A 54 12.58 8.90 8.39
N VAL A 55 11.62 8.65 7.49
CA VAL A 55 11.22 9.58 6.44
C VAL A 55 9.95 10.34 6.84
N VAL A 56 9.81 11.58 6.36
CA VAL A 56 8.62 12.42 6.56
C VAL A 56 7.53 12.12 5.54
N PRO A 57 6.25 12.30 5.85
CA PRO A 57 5.19 12.24 4.85
C PRO A 57 5.48 13.19 3.68
N GLY A 58 5.28 12.71 2.46
CA GLY A 58 5.54 13.39 1.21
C GLY A 58 6.97 13.28 0.69
N ALA A 59 7.91 12.66 1.40
CA ALA A 59 9.28 12.51 0.91
C ALA A 59 9.47 11.27 0.02
N ASP A 60 10.57 11.26 -0.72
CA ASP A 60 10.95 10.14 -1.58
C ASP A 60 11.21 8.87 -0.77
N GLY A 61 10.90 7.73 -1.37
CA GLY A 61 10.95 6.43 -0.71
C GLY A 61 9.65 6.04 -0.01
N ASN A 62 8.74 6.99 0.24
CA ASN A 62 7.42 6.69 0.79
C ASN A 62 6.55 5.90 -0.20
N TRP A 63 5.62 5.15 0.37
CA TRP A 63 4.61 4.40 -0.36
C TRP A 63 3.23 5.00 -0.10
N ARG A 64 2.28 4.78 -1.01
CA ARG A 64 0.88 5.06 -0.73
C ARG A 64 -0.06 4.13 -1.49
N TRP A 65 -1.19 3.82 -0.87
CA TRP A 65 -2.36 3.27 -1.55
C TRP A 65 -3.24 4.41 -2.02
N ARG A 66 -3.51 4.51 -3.32
CA ARG A 66 -4.38 5.52 -3.90
C ARG A 66 -5.59 4.85 -4.54
N VAL A 67 -6.76 5.45 -4.38
CA VAL A 67 -7.93 5.10 -5.19
C VAL A 67 -7.84 5.82 -6.53
N ASP A 68 -7.87 5.07 -7.62
CA ASP A 68 -7.91 5.59 -8.99
C ASP A 68 -9.21 5.12 -9.67
N GLY A 69 -10.20 6.02 -9.75
CA GLY A 69 -11.56 5.61 -10.10
C GLY A 69 -12.13 4.65 -9.05
N ALA A 70 -12.33 3.39 -9.44
CA ALA A 70 -12.78 2.32 -8.56
C ALA A 70 -11.66 1.34 -8.14
N ASP A 71 -10.45 1.53 -8.65
CA ASP A 71 -9.33 0.62 -8.45
C ASP A 71 -8.39 1.12 -7.35
N LEU A 72 -7.72 0.21 -6.67
CA LEU A 72 -6.72 0.51 -5.65
C LEU A 72 -5.32 0.28 -6.21
N VAL A 73 -4.50 1.32 -6.24
CA VAL A 73 -3.16 1.30 -6.83
C VAL A 73 -2.10 1.60 -5.78
N LEU A 74 -1.07 0.74 -5.70
CA LEU A 74 0.10 1.02 -4.88
C LEU A 74 1.07 1.90 -5.68
N GLN A 75 1.48 3.01 -5.07
CA GLN A 75 2.46 3.94 -5.63
C GLN A 75 3.67 4.09 -4.71
N ARG A 76 4.82 4.39 -5.31
CA ARG A 76 6.04 4.77 -4.59
C ARG A 76 6.46 6.17 -5.03
N LYS A 77 6.92 7.00 -4.09
CA LYS A 77 7.49 8.30 -4.42
C LYS A 77 8.97 8.16 -4.79
N ILE A 78 9.31 8.56 -6.01
CA ILE A 78 10.65 8.49 -6.59
C ILE A 78 10.96 9.84 -7.21
N SER A 79 12.04 10.49 -6.77
CA SER A 79 12.52 11.77 -7.31
C SER A 79 11.42 12.84 -7.37
N GLY A 80 10.67 13.00 -6.28
CA GLY A 80 9.56 13.95 -6.14
C GLY A 80 8.24 13.50 -6.75
N THR A 81 8.21 12.40 -7.50
CA THR A 81 7.04 11.97 -8.28
C THR A 81 6.45 10.67 -7.75
N TRP A 82 5.13 10.62 -7.58
CA TRP A 82 4.43 9.38 -7.26
C TRP A 82 4.30 8.53 -8.52
N THR A 83 4.91 7.35 -8.49
CA THR A 83 4.95 6.42 -9.61
C THR A 83 4.13 5.18 -9.26
N ASP A 84 3.27 4.76 -10.17
CA ASP A 84 2.53 3.51 -10.08
C ASP A 84 3.48 2.32 -10.02
N THR A 85 3.18 1.39 -9.13
CA THR A 85 3.84 0.08 -9.14
C THR A 85 3.01 -0.92 -9.95
N ALA A 86 3.55 -2.11 -10.13
CA ALA A 86 2.82 -3.20 -10.76
C ALA A 86 1.74 -3.83 -9.85
N ILE A 87 1.61 -3.37 -8.60
CA ILE A 87 0.59 -3.85 -7.65
C ILE A 87 -0.68 -3.02 -7.78
N LYS A 88 -1.75 -3.64 -8.29
CA LYS A 88 -3.07 -3.03 -8.47
C LYS A 88 -4.18 -4.01 -8.12
N MET A 89 -5.23 -3.53 -7.47
CA MET A 89 -6.47 -4.26 -7.25
C MET A 89 -7.56 -3.56 -8.01
N PHE A 90 -8.15 -4.26 -8.98
CA PHE A 90 -9.22 -3.74 -9.81
C PHE A 90 -10.56 -3.99 -9.13
N SER A 91 -11.49 -3.05 -9.32
CA SER A 91 -12.89 -3.17 -8.89
C SER A 91 -13.61 -4.40 -9.46
N THR A 92 -13.08 -5.00 -10.54
CA THR A 92 -13.53 -6.27 -11.12
C THR A 92 -13.11 -7.50 -10.31
N GLY A 93 -12.40 -7.33 -9.20
CA GLY A 93 -11.85 -8.42 -8.36
C GLY A 93 -10.48 -8.94 -8.83
N THR A 94 -9.96 -8.45 -9.96
CA THR A 94 -8.63 -8.82 -10.45
C THR A 94 -7.53 -8.16 -9.61
N ILE A 95 -6.45 -8.88 -9.32
CA ILE A 95 -5.25 -8.36 -8.67
C ILE A 95 -4.04 -8.61 -9.56
N THR A 96 -3.23 -7.59 -9.80
CA THR A 96 -1.93 -7.73 -10.47
C THR A 96 -0.78 -7.48 -9.49
N SER A 97 0.31 -8.21 -9.66
CA SER A 97 1.57 -8.00 -8.93
C SER A 97 2.75 -8.40 -9.82
N GLY A 98 3.36 -7.42 -10.48
CA GLY A 98 4.39 -7.69 -11.49
C GLY A 98 3.78 -8.46 -12.65
N ASP A 99 4.38 -9.59 -13.00
CA ASP A 99 3.90 -10.47 -14.08
C ASP A 99 2.77 -11.42 -13.63
N ILE A 100 2.38 -11.38 -12.35
CA ILE A 100 1.32 -12.23 -11.79
C ILE A 100 -0.02 -11.51 -11.90
N THR A 101 -1.02 -12.19 -12.46
CA THR A 101 -2.41 -11.75 -12.46
C THR A 101 -3.27 -12.83 -11.81
N ILE A 102 -4.01 -12.43 -10.78
CA ILE A 102 -5.03 -13.24 -10.11
C ILE A 102 -6.37 -12.70 -10.56
N PHE A 103 -7.13 -13.52 -11.26
CA PHE A 103 -8.51 -13.21 -11.59
C PHE A 103 -9.40 -13.62 -10.40
N ASP A 104 -10.50 -12.90 -10.22
CA ASP A 104 -11.64 -13.39 -9.45
C ASP A 104 -12.70 -13.90 -10.44
N PRO A 105 -12.54 -15.10 -11.03
CA PRO A 105 -13.61 -15.71 -11.78
C PRO A 105 -14.55 -16.40 -10.80
N THR A 106 -15.84 -16.13 -10.96
CA THR A 106 -16.90 -17.04 -10.51
C THR A 106 -16.66 -18.47 -11.00
N PRO A 107 -17.26 -19.48 -10.34
CA PRO A 107 -16.56 -20.60 -9.73
C PRO A 107 -15.74 -21.46 -10.69
N ILE A 108 -14.49 -21.73 -10.29
CA ILE A 108 -13.76 -22.90 -10.78
C ILE A 108 -14.49 -24.14 -10.24
N LEU A 109 -14.87 -25.07 -11.12
CA LEU A 109 -15.39 -26.37 -10.70
C LEU A 109 -14.24 -27.15 -10.05
N VAL A 110 -14.10 -27.05 -8.72
CA VAL A 110 -13.06 -27.76 -7.96
C VAL A 110 -13.56 -29.16 -7.66
N PHE A 111 -12.97 -30.17 -8.31
CA PHE A 111 -13.10 -31.55 -7.85
C PHE A 111 -12.24 -31.73 -6.61
N GLN A 112 -12.86 -31.68 -5.45
CA GLN A 112 -12.20 -32.01 -4.19
C GLN A 112 -12.11 -33.53 -4.09
N ASP A 113 -10.95 -34.11 -4.39
CA ASP A 113 -10.69 -35.51 -4.03
C ASP A 113 -10.64 -35.58 -2.49
N SER A 114 -11.51 -36.40 -1.90
CA SER A 114 -11.62 -36.58 -0.45
C SER A 114 -10.32 -37.08 0.20
N ASN A 115 -9.32 -37.48 -0.60
CA ASN A 115 -8.02 -37.99 -0.13
C ASN A 115 -6.82 -37.07 -0.44
N SER A 116 -7.02 -35.87 -1.01
CA SER A 116 -5.91 -34.99 -1.40
C SER A 116 -5.37 -34.18 -0.21
N LEU A 117 -4.21 -34.59 0.31
CA LEU A 117 -3.42 -33.85 1.31
C LEU A 117 -2.55 -32.78 0.63
N GLY A 118 -3.20 -31.78 0.02
CA GLY A 118 -2.54 -30.50 -0.28
C GLY A 118 -1.91 -30.38 -1.67
N ALA A 119 -2.74 -30.31 -2.70
CA ALA A 119 -2.58 -29.36 -3.81
C ALA A 119 -3.91 -29.31 -4.57
N ALA A 120 -4.50 -28.13 -4.71
CA ALA A 120 -5.57 -27.95 -5.68
C ALA A 120 -4.94 -28.07 -7.08
N SER A 121 -5.23 -29.14 -7.81
CA SER A 121 -4.87 -29.26 -9.22
C SER A 121 -5.93 -28.56 -10.06
N VAL A 122 -5.50 -27.64 -10.93
CA VAL A 122 -6.37 -27.07 -11.96
C VAL A 122 -6.26 -27.97 -13.18
N GLY A 123 -7.33 -28.69 -13.50
CA GLY A 123 -7.45 -29.49 -14.71
C GLY A 123 -8.41 -28.83 -15.70
N PHE A 124 -8.13 -28.95 -16.99
CA PHE A 124 -9.08 -28.58 -18.05
C PHE A 124 -9.73 -29.85 -18.58
N ILE A 125 -11.05 -29.82 -18.80
CA ILE A 125 -11.76 -30.89 -19.49
C ILE A 125 -11.76 -30.55 -20.98
N GLU A 126 -11.07 -31.36 -21.79
CA GLU A 126 -11.17 -31.32 -23.25
C GLU A 126 -12.26 -32.31 -23.67
N TRP A 127 -13.32 -31.83 -24.32
CA TRP A 127 -14.29 -32.69 -24.99
C TRP A 127 -13.75 -33.01 -26.39
N ARG A 128 -13.57 -34.28 -26.71
CA ARG A 128 -13.32 -34.72 -28.09
C ARG A 128 -14.56 -35.39 -28.61
N ASP A 129 -15.15 -34.81 -29.65
CA ASP A 129 -16.17 -35.48 -30.44
C ASP A 129 -15.53 -36.74 -31.06
N SER A 130 -16.16 -37.89 -30.85
CA SER A 130 -15.79 -39.14 -31.52
C SER A 130 -16.27 -39.08 -32.96
N GLY A 131 -15.38 -38.68 -33.86
CA GLY A 131 -15.54 -38.89 -35.31
C GLY A 131 -15.47 -40.35 -35.70
#